data_AF-E3QD01-F1
#
_entry.id   AF-E3QD01-F1
#
_cell.length_a   1.000
_cell.length_b   1.000
_cell.length_c   1.000
_cell.angle_alpha   90.00
_cell.angle_beta   90.00
_cell.angle_gamma   90.00
#
_symmetry.space_group_name_H-M   'P 1'
#
loop_
_entity.id
_entity.type
_entity.pdbx_description
1 polymer ?
#
loop_
_entity_poly.entity_id
_entity_poly.type
_entity_poly.pdbx_seq_one_letter_code
_entity_poly.pdbx_strand_id
1 'polypeptide(L)'
;MKGSRAGRRSQSPLFLVLVIAILGFAVTVEASYGDRLPEFRECVQVCHDENCAPGKEATPIPLHRRLLFWTCASECDYTCQHIITKQRLAADEPVVQFHGKWPFHRLLGIQEPFSTLFSLGNLWAHHDGWRKLRAVIPSSYPLRPWYEWLAGVGMASWVFSAIFHTRDFPATEQLDYFAAGASVLYGLYYTVVRIMRLDRPTPRRRSVLRAWTLLCVLLYAGHVAYLKGVRWDYTYNMTANVIVGMIQNLMWLWFSFNKYKQSRRGWAIWPSIVVASIITVMSLELFDFPPLWGALDAHSLWHLGTIPPTILMYNFLVKDAQDDMAGTERLKS
;
A
#
# COMPACT_ATOMS: atom_id res chain seq x y z
N MET A 1 52.60 9.31 -34.38
CA MET A 1 51.76 10.44 -33.92
C MET A 1 50.36 9.94 -33.65
N LYS A 2 49.93 9.95 -32.38
CA LYS A 2 48.56 9.62 -31.94
C LYS A 2 47.70 10.87 -32.09
N GLY A 3 46.66 10.83 -32.91
CA GLY A 3 45.59 11.84 -32.96
C GLY A 3 44.33 11.26 -32.32
N SER A 4 44.02 11.71 -31.11
CA SER A 4 42.85 11.30 -30.32
C SER A 4 41.57 11.88 -30.91
N ARG A 5 40.58 11.05 -31.27
CA ARG A 5 39.22 11.50 -31.59
C ARG A 5 38.38 11.48 -30.31
N ALA A 6 38.01 12.66 -29.83
CA ALA A 6 37.06 12.83 -28.73
C ALA A 6 35.68 12.27 -29.13
N GLY A 7 35.22 11.23 -28.43
CA GLY A 7 33.88 10.71 -28.56
C GLY A 7 32.86 11.67 -27.96
N ARG A 8 32.00 12.25 -28.80
CA ARG A 8 30.77 12.92 -28.35
C ARG A 8 29.90 11.91 -27.61
N ARG A 9 29.70 12.10 -26.31
CA ARG A 9 28.66 11.40 -25.54
C ARG A 9 27.30 11.81 -26.11
N SER A 10 26.72 10.95 -26.94
CA SER A 10 25.30 11.02 -27.29
C SER A 10 24.52 10.80 -25.99
N GLN A 11 23.96 11.87 -25.44
CA GLN A 11 22.97 11.73 -24.37
C GLN A 11 21.75 11.08 -25.02
N SER A 12 21.39 9.89 -24.53
CA SER A 12 20.27 9.12 -25.05
C SER A 12 19.00 9.98 -25.00
N PRO A 13 18.21 10.08 -26.08
CA PRO A 13 16.92 10.79 -26.08
C PRO A 13 15.97 10.25 -25.01
N LEU A 14 16.18 9.00 -24.57
CA LEU A 14 15.46 8.38 -23.45
C LEU A 14 15.70 9.10 -22.12
N PHE A 15 16.91 9.61 -21.88
CA PHE A 15 17.26 10.33 -20.64
C PHE A 15 16.59 11.72 -20.61
N LEU A 16 16.54 12.40 -21.75
CA LEU A 16 15.88 13.70 -21.86
C LEU A 16 14.36 13.57 -21.72
N VAL A 17 13.75 12.52 -22.30
CA VAL A 17 12.33 12.20 -22.11
C VAL A 17 12.04 11.82 -20.66
N LEU A 18 12.92 11.07 -19.99
CA LEU A 18 12.77 10.74 -18.57
C LEU A 18 12.84 11.99 -17.69
N VAL A 19 13.77 12.90 -17.97
CA VAL A 19 13.91 14.17 -17.24
C VAL A 19 12.73 15.11 -17.49
N ILE A 20 12.24 15.22 -18.72
CA ILE A 20 11.05 16.04 -19.05
C ILE A 20 9.79 15.43 -18.43
N ALA A 21 9.66 14.10 -18.40
CA ALA A 21 8.58 13.42 -17.69
C ALA A 21 8.65 13.65 -16.17
N ILE A 22 9.84 13.69 -15.58
CA ILE A 22 10.05 14.00 -14.15
C ILE A 22 9.72 15.48 -13.84
N LEU A 23 10.02 16.41 -14.75
CA LEU A 23 9.77 17.83 -14.57
C LEU A 23 8.32 18.26 -14.88
N GLY A 24 7.57 17.46 -15.64
CA GLY A 24 6.17 17.74 -15.99
C GLY A 24 5.15 17.57 -14.86
N PHE A 25 5.56 17.04 -13.70
CA PHE A 25 4.67 16.80 -12.55
C PHE A 25 5.00 17.71 -11.34
N ALA A 26 5.29 18.98 -11.59
CA ALA A 26 5.30 19.98 -10.52
C ALA A 26 3.85 20.27 -10.08
N VAL A 27 3.25 19.35 -9.34
CA VAL A 27 1.97 19.57 -8.66
C VAL A 27 2.24 20.38 -7.40
N THR A 28 1.55 21.51 -7.27
CA THR A 28 1.47 22.27 -6.02
C THR A 28 0.63 21.47 -5.04
N VAL A 29 1.20 21.13 -3.88
CA VAL A 29 0.44 20.50 -2.79
C VAL A 29 -0.33 21.63 -2.11
N GLU A 30 -1.61 21.77 -2.43
CA GLU A 30 -2.49 22.63 -1.64
C GLU A 30 -2.82 21.92 -0.32
N ALA A 31 -2.85 22.68 0.78
CA ALA A 31 -3.43 22.22 2.03
C ALA A 31 -4.92 21.87 1.81
N SER A 32 -5.47 20.98 2.63
CA SER A 32 -6.88 20.61 2.50
C SER A 32 -7.77 21.84 2.67
N TYR A 33 -8.96 21.79 2.08
CA TYR A 33 -9.90 22.91 2.14
C TYR A 33 -10.21 23.31 3.59
N GLY A 34 -10.40 22.34 4.50
CA GLY A 34 -10.63 22.60 5.92
C GLY A 34 -9.50 23.36 6.60
N ASP A 35 -8.24 23.10 6.24
CA ASP A 35 -7.06 23.77 6.81
C ASP A 35 -6.96 25.26 6.42
N ARG A 36 -7.72 25.67 5.39
CA ARG A 36 -7.76 27.04 4.87
C ARG A 36 -8.90 27.86 5.46
N LEU A 37 -9.85 27.23 6.15
CA LEU A 37 -11.00 27.93 6.74
C LEU A 37 -10.54 28.86 7.87
N PRO A 38 -10.84 30.18 7.80
CA PRO A 38 -10.53 31.12 8.87
C PRO A 38 -11.10 30.69 10.23
N GLU A 39 -12.34 30.23 10.24
CA GLU A 39 -13.05 29.76 11.43
C GLU A 39 -12.39 28.53 12.06
N PHE A 40 -11.79 27.63 11.26
CA PHE A 40 -11.04 26.49 11.77
C PHE A 40 -9.76 26.95 12.47
N ARG A 41 -9.00 27.84 11.82
CA ARG A 41 -7.73 28.36 12.37
C ARG A 41 -7.96 29.15 13.65
N GLU A 42 -9.00 29.98 13.67
CA GLU A 42 -9.41 30.73 14.86
C GLU A 42 -9.81 29.79 16.00
N CYS A 43 -10.63 28.77 15.72
CA CYS A 43 -11.00 27.76 16.71
C CYS A 43 -9.77 27.08 17.33
N VAL A 44 -8.83 26.63 16.49
CA VAL A 44 -7.62 25.94 16.96
C VAL A 44 -6.76 26.86 17.82
N GLN A 45 -6.59 28.12 17.40
CA GLN A 45 -5.83 29.12 18.15
C GLN A 45 -6.46 29.37 19.52
N VAL A 46 -7.76 29.66 19.57
CA VAL A 46 -8.48 29.91 20.83
C VAL A 46 -8.42 28.68 21.74
N CYS A 47 -8.65 27.48 21.21
CA CYS A 47 -8.57 26.26 21.99
C CYS A 47 -7.17 26.08 22.60
N HIS A 48 -6.12 26.32 21.80
CA HIS A 48 -4.74 26.19 22.26
C HIS A 48 -4.40 27.19 23.37
N ASP A 49 -4.78 28.45 23.21
CA ASP A 49 -4.51 29.51 24.20
C ASP A 49 -5.24 29.28 25.52
N GLU A 50 -6.45 28.70 25.46
CA GLU A 50 -7.26 28.44 26.64
C GLU A 50 -6.90 27.12 27.34
N ASN A 51 -6.48 26.08 26.61
CA ASN A 51 -6.33 24.73 27.16
C ASN A 51 -4.87 24.24 27.23
N CYS A 52 -3.97 24.80 26.42
CA CYS A 52 -2.62 24.29 26.23
C CYS A 52 -1.52 25.29 26.65
N ALA A 53 -1.87 26.55 26.94
CA ALA A 53 -0.90 27.59 27.27
C ALA A 53 -0.15 27.32 28.60
N PRO A 54 1.14 27.69 28.71
CA PRO A 54 1.90 27.56 29.95
C PRO A 54 1.23 28.32 31.11
N GLY A 55 1.10 27.66 32.27
CA GLY A 55 0.51 28.25 33.48
C GLY A 55 -1.01 28.14 33.59
N LYS A 56 -1.70 27.54 32.60
CA LYS A 56 -3.10 27.10 32.74
C LYS A 56 -3.18 25.63 33.16
N GLU A 57 -4.24 25.27 33.88
CA GLU A 57 -4.54 23.86 34.13
C GLU A 57 -4.91 23.17 32.81
N ALA A 58 -4.05 22.26 32.37
CA ALA A 58 -4.28 21.54 31.11
C ALA A 58 -5.53 20.65 31.23
N THR A 59 -6.40 20.73 30.22
CA THR A 59 -7.60 19.88 30.14
C THR A 59 -7.20 18.40 30.22
N PRO A 60 -7.71 17.63 31.21
CA PRO A 60 -7.27 16.26 31.42
C PRO A 60 -7.55 15.36 30.22
N ILE A 61 -6.48 14.80 29.63
CA ILE A 61 -6.59 13.82 28.54
C ILE A 61 -6.74 12.41 29.13
N PRO A 62 -7.79 11.65 28.78
CA PRO A 62 -7.98 10.27 29.23
C PRO A 62 -6.77 9.38 28.96
N LEU A 63 -6.51 8.39 29.83
CA LEU A 63 -5.31 7.53 29.75
C LEU A 63 -5.18 6.83 28.39
N HIS A 64 -6.27 6.27 27.85
CA HIS A 64 -6.23 5.59 26.54
C HIS A 64 -5.79 6.50 25.41
N ARG A 65 -6.10 7.80 25.47
CA ARG A 65 -5.63 8.77 24.48
C ARG A 65 -4.17 9.17 24.72
N ARG A 66 -3.75 9.32 25.98
CA ARG A 66 -2.34 9.57 26.31
C ARG A 66 -1.42 8.43 25.89
N LEU A 67 -1.87 7.17 26.01
CA LEU A 67 -1.14 5.99 25.53
C LEU A 67 -0.93 6.00 24.01
N LEU A 68 -1.81 6.66 23.26
CA LEU A 68 -1.68 6.89 21.82
C LEU A 68 -1.06 8.26 21.48
N PHE A 69 -0.41 8.90 22.45
CA PHE A 69 0.30 10.16 22.27
C PHE A 69 -0.60 11.29 21.70
N TRP A 70 -1.86 11.31 22.10
CA TRP A 70 -2.70 12.50 21.91
C TRP A 70 -2.26 13.58 22.88
N THR A 71 -1.84 14.71 22.33
CA THR A 71 -1.42 15.92 23.04
C THR A 71 -2.56 16.92 23.10
N CYS A 72 -2.43 17.94 23.96
CA CYS A 72 -3.41 19.03 24.04
C CYS A 72 -3.65 19.69 22.66
N ALA A 73 -2.58 20.00 21.92
CA ALA A 73 -2.69 20.58 20.58
C ALA A 73 -3.49 19.68 19.61
N SER A 74 -3.24 18.37 19.61
CA SER A 74 -3.98 17.43 18.75
C SER A 74 -5.42 17.13 19.22
N GLU A 75 -5.73 17.38 20.49
CA GLU A 75 -7.12 17.34 20.99
C GLU A 75 -7.88 18.61 20.58
N CYS A 76 -7.20 19.77 20.59
CA CYS A 76 -7.77 21.02 20.09
C CYS A 76 -8.06 20.97 18.60
N ASP A 77 -7.08 20.52 17.80
CA ASP A 77 -7.24 20.33 16.36
C ASP A 77 -8.47 19.47 16.04
N TYR A 78 -8.57 18.28 16.65
CA TYR A 78 -9.70 17.37 16.48
C TYR A 78 -11.05 17.96 16.92
N THR A 79 -11.07 18.60 18.09
CA THR A 79 -12.28 19.26 18.60
C THR A 79 -12.77 20.30 17.59
N CYS A 80 -11.86 21.11 17.06
CA CYS A 80 -12.17 22.12 16.06
C CYS A 80 -12.62 21.53 14.72
N GLN A 81 -11.99 20.46 14.23
CA GLN A 81 -12.47 19.76 13.02
C GLN A 81 -13.95 19.37 13.18
N HIS A 82 -14.35 18.84 14.34
CA HIS A 82 -15.74 18.45 14.60
C HIS A 82 -16.70 19.62 14.84
N ILE A 83 -16.24 20.72 15.47
CA ILE A 83 -17.04 21.94 15.60
C ILE A 83 -17.36 22.50 14.22
N ILE A 84 -16.33 22.69 13.38
CA ILE A 84 -16.49 23.21 12.02
C ILE A 84 -17.36 22.27 11.19
N THR A 85 -17.13 20.95 11.27
CA THR A 85 -17.95 19.97 10.57
C THR A 85 -19.43 20.08 10.96
N LYS A 86 -19.75 20.24 12.25
CA LYS A 86 -21.13 20.43 12.71
C LYS A 86 -21.73 21.74 12.23
N GLN A 87 -20.97 22.83 12.24
CA GLN A 87 -21.42 24.13 11.75
C GLN A 87 -21.77 24.08 10.26
N ARG A 88 -20.89 23.45 9.46
CA ARG A 88 -21.12 23.26 8.01
C ARG A 88 -22.36 22.42 7.75
N LEU A 89 -22.52 21.29 8.45
CA LEU A 89 -23.73 20.47 8.34
C LEU A 89 -25.01 21.23 8.73
N ALA A 90 -24.96 22.09 9.75
CA ALA A 90 -26.10 22.93 10.14
C ALA A 90 -26.42 24.05 9.13
N ALA A 91 -25.45 24.40 8.28
CA ALA A 91 -25.59 25.37 7.20
C ALA A 91 -25.87 24.71 5.83
N ASP A 92 -26.16 23.41 5.78
CA ASP A 92 -26.29 22.62 4.54
C ASP A 92 -25.06 22.69 3.62
N GLU A 93 -23.88 22.90 4.21
CA GLU A 93 -22.60 22.90 3.49
C GLU A 93 -21.92 21.52 3.51
N PRO A 94 -21.14 21.18 2.48
CA PRO A 94 -20.45 19.90 2.42
C PRO A 94 -19.40 19.76 3.53
N VAL A 95 -19.24 18.54 4.04
CA VAL A 95 -18.10 18.14 4.88
C VAL A 95 -16.81 18.27 4.07
N VAL A 96 -15.72 18.66 4.73
CA VAL A 96 -14.43 18.93 4.09
C VAL A 96 -13.32 18.16 4.81
N GLN A 97 -12.24 17.89 4.10
CA GLN A 97 -11.04 17.27 4.66
C GLN A 97 -10.17 18.28 5.43
N PHE A 98 -9.49 17.78 6.46
CA PHE A 98 -8.49 18.48 7.26
C PHE A 98 -7.21 17.64 7.24
N HIS A 99 -6.06 18.26 6.99
CA HIS A 99 -4.75 17.60 6.90
C HIS A 99 -4.74 16.35 5.99
N GLY A 100 -5.44 16.41 4.86
CA GLY A 100 -5.56 15.31 3.89
C GLY A 100 -6.51 14.19 4.29
N LYS A 101 -7.29 14.34 5.37
CA LYS A 101 -8.17 13.29 5.91
C LYS A 101 -9.57 13.80 6.20
N TRP A 102 -10.53 12.89 6.18
CA TRP A 102 -11.88 13.19 6.64
C TRP A 102 -11.95 13.32 8.18
N PRO A 103 -12.91 14.07 8.73
CA PRO A 103 -13.05 14.24 10.19
C PRO A 103 -13.68 13.00 10.84
N PHE A 104 -12.87 11.95 11.04
CA PHE A 104 -13.31 10.68 11.64
C PHE A 104 -13.61 10.80 13.14
N HIS A 105 -14.68 10.16 13.59
CA HIS A 105 -14.93 9.89 15.00
C HIS A 105 -13.95 8.82 15.51
N ARG A 106 -13.14 9.19 16.51
CA ARG A 106 -12.21 8.26 17.13
C ARG A 106 -12.92 7.23 18.00
N LEU A 107 -12.39 6.00 18.02
CA LEU A 107 -12.82 4.94 18.95
C LEU A 107 -11.66 4.57 19.89
N LEU A 108 -11.82 4.78 21.20
CA LEU A 108 -10.75 4.53 22.18
C LEU A 108 -9.41 5.21 21.84
N GLY A 109 -9.47 6.33 21.11
CA GLY A 109 -8.30 7.08 20.64
C GLY A 109 -7.71 6.59 19.32
N ILE A 110 -8.18 5.49 18.73
CA ILE A 110 -7.85 5.08 17.36
C ILE A 110 -8.40 6.13 16.40
N GLN A 111 -7.54 6.67 15.54
CA GLN A 111 -7.89 7.75 14.61
C GLN A 111 -8.87 7.29 13.52
N GLU A 112 -8.58 6.15 12.89
CA GLU A 112 -9.41 5.56 11.82
C GLU A 112 -9.80 4.12 12.20
N PRO A 113 -10.91 3.93 12.95
CA PRO A 113 -11.24 2.63 13.52
C PRO A 113 -11.44 1.51 12.49
N PHE A 114 -12.12 1.81 11.39
CA PHE A 114 -12.39 0.80 10.36
C PHE A 114 -11.17 0.51 9.49
N SER A 115 -10.40 1.53 9.07
CA SER A 115 -9.12 1.30 8.36
C SER A 115 -8.18 0.43 9.20
N THR A 116 -8.07 0.72 10.51
CA THR A 116 -7.27 -0.09 11.45
C THR A 116 -7.78 -1.52 11.54
N LEU A 117 -9.08 -1.72 11.74
CA LEU A 117 -9.69 -3.06 11.85
C LEU A 117 -9.49 -3.88 10.57
N PHE A 118 -9.68 -3.29 9.41
CA PHE A 118 -9.56 -3.98 8.13
C PHE A 118 -8.11 -4.22 7.72
N SER A 119 -7.17 -3.34 8.13
CA SER A 119 -5.73 -3.64 8.09
C SER A 119 -5.39 -4.89 8.90
N LEU A 120 -5.90 -5.02 10.13
CA LEU A 120 -5.73 -6.23 10.94
C LEU A 120 -6.38 -7.47 10.30
N GLY A 121 -7.50 -7.30 9.61
CA GLY A 121 -8.12 -8.35 8.81
C GLY A 121 -7.23 -8.85 7.66
N ASN A 122 -6.56 -7.93 6.96
CA ASN A 122 -5.58 -8.31 5.93
C ASN A 122 -4.33 -8.96 6.54
N LEU A 123 -3.82 -8.44 7.65
CA LEU A 123 -2.73 -9.07 8.41
C LEU A 123 -3.08 -10.52 8.76
N TRP A 124 -4.30 -10.76 9.26
CA TRP A 124 -4.80 -12.10 9.51
C TRP A 124 -4.83 -12.97 8.24
N ALA A 125 -5.31 -12.44 7.11
CA ALA A 125 -5.37 -13.17 5.85
C ALA A 125 -3.98 -13.60 5.35
N HIS A 126 -2.98 -12.73 5.45
CA HIS A 126 -1.59 -13.06 5.13
C HIS A 126 -1.00 -14.09 6.11
N HIS A 127 -1.27 -13.95 7.41
CA HIS A 127 -0.83 -14.91 8.42
C HIS A 127 -1.46 -16.30 8.25
N ASP A 128 -2.77 -16.38 7.95
CA ASP A 128 -3.44 -17.63 7.61
C ASP A 128 -2.83 -18.26 6.34
N GLY A 129 -2.64 -17.44 5.31
CA GLY A 129 -1.95 -17.84 4.08
C GLY A 129 -0.57 -18.44 4.35
N TRP A 130 0.24 -17.78 5.18
CA TRP A 130 1.56 -18.27 5.57
C TRP A 130 1.52 -19.63 6.27
N ARG A 131 0.63 -19.79 7.27
CA ARG A 131 0.44 -21.06 7.97
C ARG A 131 0.02 -22.16 6.98
N LYS A 132 -0.91 -21.87 6.08
CA LYS A 132 -1.41 -22.80 5.06
C LYS A 132 -0.30 -23.22 4.09
N LEU A 133 0.51 -22.28 3.60
CA LEU A 133 1.66 -22.56 2.74
C LEU A 133 2.64 -23.52 3.42
N ARG A 134 2.98 -23.25 4.69
CA ARG A 134 3.93 -24.08 5.46
C ARG A 134 3.41 -25.48 5.78
N ALA A 135 2.10 -25.61 5.99
CA ALA A 135 1.46 -26.88 6.30
C ALA A 135 1.34 -27.79 5.07
N VAL A 136 1.07 -27.22 3.89
CA VAL A 136 0.73 -28.01 2.69
C VAL A 136 1.90 -28.16 1.72
N ILE A 137 2.76 -27.14 1.57
CA ILE A 137 3.84 -27.14 0.58
C ILE A 137 5.14 -27.63 1.26
N PRO A 138 5.79 -28.70 0.78
CA PRO A 138 7.06 -29.19 1.33
C PRO A 138 8.18 -28.15 1.27
N SER A 139 9.13 -28.20 2.22
CA SER A 139 10.30 -27.31 2.25
C SER A 139 11.22 -27.50 1.03
N SER A 140 11.16 -28.67 0.39
CA SER A 140 11.88 -28.99 -0.85
C SER A 140 11.26 -28.36 -2.10
N TYR A 141 10.02 -27.84 -2.04
CA TYR A 141 9.38 -27.23 -3.20
C TYR A 141 10.06 -25.90 -3.54
N PRO A 142 10.64 -25.74 -4.75
CA PRO A 142 11.49 -24.60 -5.06
C PRO A 142 10.83 -23.25 -4.87
N LEU A 143 9.55 -23.07 -5.18
CA LEU A 143 8.88 -21.75 -5.09
C LEU A 143 8.42 -21.37 -3.68
N ARG A 144 8.48 -22.30 -2.71
CA ARG A 144 7.97 -22.06 -1.34
C ARG A 144 8.59 -20.82 -0.67
N PRO A 145 9.90 -20.56 -0.72
CA PRO A 145 10.49 -19.37 -0.09
C PRO A 145 9.88 -18.06 -0.62
N TRP A 146 9.56 -17.98 -1.91
CA TRP A 146 8.96 -16.79 -2.50
C TRP A 146 7.52 -16.57 -2.02
N TYR A 147 6.75 -17.65 -1.82
CA TYR A 147 5.41 -17.54 -1.25
C TYR A 147 5.42 -17.18 0.23
N GLU A 148 6.40 -17.68 0.99
CA GLU A 148 6.58 -17.29 2.39
C GLU A 148 6.98 -15.82 2.53
N TRP A 149 7.88 -15.33 1.69
CA TRP A 149 8.25 -13.91 1.64
C TRP A 149 7.08 -13.01 1.20
N LEU A 150 6.22 -13.46 0.27
CA LEU A 150 4.99 -12.74 -0.06
C LEU A 150 4.13 -12.51 1.19
N ALA A 151 3.98 -13.55 2.02
CA ALA A 151 3.27 -13.42 3.28
C ALA A 151 4.02 -12.56 4.30
N GLY A 152 5.33 -12.70 4.43
CA GLY A 152 6.14 -11.90 5.34
C GLY A 152 6.06 -10.40 5.03
N VAL A 153 6.24 -10.02 3.76
CA VAL A 153 6.12 -8.63 3.31
C VAL A 153 4.69 -8.13 3.51
N GLY A 154 3.68 -8.93 3.10
CA GLY A 154 2.27 -8.56 3.30
C GLY A 154 1.93 -8.32 4.77
N MET A 155 2.32 -9.23 5.68
CA MET A 155 2.12 -9.05 7.13
C MET A 155 2.79 -7.77 7.63
N ALA A 156 4.02 -7.47 7.21
CA ALA A 156 4.70 -6.24 7.61
C ALA A 156 3.95 -4.99 7.12
N SER A 157 3.48 -4.97 5.87
CA SER A 157 2.72 -3.85 5.31
C SER A 157 1.44 -3.57 6.08
N TRP A 158 0.64 -4.61 6.36
CA TRP A 158 -0.62 -4.42 7.09
C TRP A 158 -0.42 -4.12 8.58
N VAL A 159 0.72 -4.51 9.17
CA VAL A 159 1.11 -4.02 10.51
C VAL A 159 1.38 -2.52 10.48
N PHE A 160 2.19 -2.04 9.53
CA PHE A 160 2.48 -0.61 9.43
C PHE A 160 1.23 0.21 9.10
N SER A 161 0.36 -0.32 8.23
CA SER A 161 -0.93 0.27 7.93
C SER A 161 -1.83 0.37 9.16
N ALA A 162 -1.97 -0.71 9.93
CA ALA A 162 -2.73 -0.68 11.18
C ALA A 162 -2.16 0.32 12.21
N ILE A 163 -0.83 0.45 12.30
CA ILE A 163 -0.17 1.43 13.18
C ILE A 163 -0.48 2.86 12.71
N PHE A 164 -0.37 3.14 11.42
CA PHE A 164 -0.63 4.45 10.83
C PHE A 164 -2.09 4.89 11.03
N HIS A 165 -3.06 4.03 10.70
CA HIS A 165 -4.48 4.31 10.88
C HIS A 165 -4.89 4.36 12.36
N THR A 166 -4.13 3.71 13.25
CA THR A 166 -4.32 3.87 14.69
C THR A 166 -3.91 5.26 15.14
N ARG A 167 -2.70 5.68 14.76
CA ARG A 167 -2.16 6.98 15.11
C ARG A 167 -1.23 7.50 14.03
N ASP A 168 -1.66 8.60 13.45
CA ASP A 168 -0.92 9.29 12.40
C ASP A 168 0.23 10.13 12.97
N PHE A 169 1.44 9.78 12.54
CA PHE A 169 2.67 10.55 12.68
C PHE A 169 3.44 10.49 11.37
N PRO A 170 4.31 11.48 11.07
CA PRO A 170 5.15 11.43 9.88
C PRO A 170 5.97 10.13 9.73
N ALA A 171 6.37 9.52 10.85
CA ALA A 171 7.09 8.25 10.84
C ALA A 171 6.18 7.05 10.52
N THR A 172 4.95 7.00 11.06
CA THR A 172 4.01 5.89 10.82
C THR A 172 3.47 5.95 9.39
N GLU A 173 3.18 7.15 8.90
CA GLU A 173 2.84 7.42 7.51
C GLU A 173 3.94 6.93 6.55
N GLN A 174 5.20 7.31 6.82
CA GLN A 174 6.32 6.90 5.99
C GLN A 174 6.48 5.37 5.94
N LEU A 175 6.37 4.71 7.08
CA LEU A 175 6.49 3.26 7.16
C LEU A 175 5.35 2.55 6.41
N ASP A 176 4.13 3.04 6.52
CA ASP A 176 2.99 2.50 5.77
C ASP A 176 3.22 2.60 4.25
N TYR A 177 3.60 3.78 3.77
CA TYR A 177 3.85 4.03 2.35
C TYR A 177 5.02 3.19 1.81
N PHE A 178 6.12 3.11 2.55
CA PHE A 178 7.27 2.28 2.16
C PHE A 178 6.93 0.80 2.14
N ALA A 179 6.10 0.34 3.08
CA ALA A 179 5.71 -1.06 3.17
C ALA A 179 4.65 -1.42 2.12
N ALA A 180 3.73 -0.51 1.77
CA ALA A 180 2.83 -0.66 0.63
C ALA A 180 3.63 -0.79 -0.67
N GLY A 181 4.61 0.11 -0.88
CA GLY A 181 5.55 0.05 -2.01
C GLY A 181 6.33 -1.25 -2.08
N ALA A 182 6.83 -1.75 -0.94
CA ALA A 182 7.51 -3.03 -0.86
C ALA A 182 6.59 -4.20 -1.23
N SER A 183 5.36 -4.20 -0.74
CA SER A 183 4.37 -5.26 -1.01
C SER A 183 4.01 -5.35 -2.49
N VAL A 184 3.71 -4.22 -3.13
CA VAL A 184 3.37 -4.17 -4.55
C VAL A 184 4.55 -4.60 -5.42
N LEU A 185 5.76 -4.10 -5.14
CA LEU A 185 6.95 -4.50 -5.89
C LEU A 185 7.34 -5.96 -5.65
N TYR A 186 7.22 -6.44 -4.41
CA TYR A 186 7.44 -7.85 -4.11
C TYR A 186 6.40 -8.72 -4.84
N GLY A 187 5.15 -8.25 -4.91
CA GLY A 187 4.06 -8.81 -5.69
C GLY A 187 4.46 -9.07 -7.14
N LEU A 188 4.98 -8.04 -7.83
CA LEU A 188 5.51 -8.20 -9.18
C LEU A 188 6.73 -9.14 -9.20
N TYR A 189 7.65 -8.99 -8.25
CA TYR A 189 8.88 -9.77 -8.16
C TYR A 189 8.61 -11.28 -8.15
N TYR A 190 7.77 -11.76 -7.22
CA TYR A 190 7.47 -13.20 -7.11
C TYR A 190 6.64 -13.69 -8.30
N THR A 191 5.78 -12.84 -8.86
CA THR A 191 4.96 -13.16 -10.04
C THR A 191 5.85 -13.47 -11.24
N VAL A 192 6.88 -12.66 -11.51
CA VAL A 192 7.87 -12.93 -12.56
C VAL A 192 8.62 -14.23 -12.30
N VAL A 193 9.08 -14.44 -11.06
CA VAL A 193 9.78 -15.68 -10.67
C VAL A 193 8.91 -16.90 -10.93
N ARG A 194 7.63 -16.85 -10.53
CA ARG A 194 6.68 -17.94 -10.71
C ARG A 194 6.38 -18.20 -12.19
N ILE A 195 5.98 -17.18 -12.93
CA ILE A 195 5.52 -17.34 -14.31
C ILE A 195 6.67 -17.80 -15.23
N MET A 196 7.86 -17.21 -15.07
CA MET A 196 9.02 -17.54 -15.90
C MET A 196 9.81 -18.75 -15.38
N ARG A 197 9.37 -19.32 -14.25
CA ARG A 197 10.00 -20.47 -13.57
C ARG A 197 11.48 -20.23 -13.28
N LEU A 198 11.81 -19.04 -12.77
CA LEU A 198 13.19 -18.67 -12.42
C LEU A 198 13.71 -19.44 -11.20
N ASP A 199 12.82 -20.16 -10.49
CA ASP A 199 13.13 -21.12 -9.43
C ASP A 199 13.97 -22.33 -9.91
N ARG A 200 13.90 -22.68 -11.20
CA ARG A 200 14.56 -23.89 -11.71
C ARG A 200 16.08 -23.69 -11.85
N PRO A 201 16.90 -24.71 -11.52
CA PRO A 201 18.33 -24.55 -11.26
C PRO A 201 19.23 -24.49 -12.52
N THR A 202 18.82 -23.83 -13.61
CA THR A 202 19.66 -23.69 -14.82
C THR A 202 20.54 -22.42 -14.75
N PRO A 203 21.77 -22.42 -15.31
CA PRO A 203 22.66 -21.26 -15.25
C PRO A 203 22.03 -19.98 -15.80
N ARG A 204 21.35 -20.05 -16.96
CA ARG A 204 20.65 -18.91 -17.56
C ARG A 204 19.57 -18.33 -16.64
N ARG A 205 18.75 -19.19 -16.02
CA ARG A 205 17.67 -18.74 -15.12
C ARG A 205 18.21 -18.12 -13.84
N ARG A 206 19.28 -18.67 -13.27
CA ARG A 206 19.95 -18.08 -12.11
C ARG A 206 20.50 -16.68 -12.42
N SER A 207 21.11 -16.48 -13.59
CA SER A 207 21.59 -15.16 -14.00
C SER A 207 20.44 -14.17 -14.18
N VAL A 208 19.34 -14.59 -14.82
CA VAL A 208 18.13 -13.76 -14.98
C VAL A 208 17.52 -13.41 -13.62
N LEU A 209 17.42 -14.38 -12.70
CA LEU A 209 16.91 -14.16 -11.35
C LEU A 209 17.75 -13.15 -10.58
N ARG A 210 19.08 -13.24 -10.65
CA ARG A 210 19.98 -12.27 -10.00
C ARG A 210 19.81 -10.87 -10.57
N ALA A 211 19.76 -10.74 -11.90
CA ALA A 211 19.55 -9.46 -12.57
C ALA A 211 18.17 -8.86 -12.20
N TRP A 212 17.12 -9.67 -12.20
CA TRP A 212 15.77 -9.26 -11.80
C TRP A 212 15.71 -8.83 -10.34
N THR A 213 16.32 -9.61 -9.44
CA THR A 213 16.40 -9.28 -8.01
C THR A 213 17.15 -7.96 -7.79
N LEU A 214 18.30 -7.79 -8.44
CA LEU A 214 19.07 -6.55 -8.36
C LEU A 214 18.27 -5.35 -8.88
N LEU A 215 17.56 -5.51 -10.01
CA LEU A 215 16.71 -4.46 -10.55
C LEU A 215 15.61 -4.04 -9.56
N CYS A 216 14.86 -5.01 -9.00
CA CYS A 216 13.82 -4.70 -8.01
C CYS A 216 14.41 -4.01 -6.76
N VAL A 217 15.53 -4.49 -6.24
CA VAL A 217 16.19 -3.87 -5.09
C VAL A 217 16.61 -2.42 -5.40
N LEU A 218 17.21 -2.17 -6.57
CA LEU A 218 17.62 -0.82 -6.97
C LEU A 218 16.42 0.10 -7.19
N LEU A 219 15.33 -0.40 -7.80
CA LEU A 219 14.09 0.37 -7.98
C LEU A 219 13.47 0.74 -6.63
N TYR A 220 13.40 -0.21 -5.68
CA TYR A 220 12.87 0.05 -4.35
C TYR A 220 13.75 1.03 -3.57
N ALA A 221 15.07 0.82 -3.58
CA ALA A 221 16.00 1.72 -2.92
C ALA A 221 15.92 3.14 -3.50
N GLY A 222 15.83 3.27 -4.83
CA GLY A 222 15.62 4.56 -5.49
C GLY A 222 14.29 5.21 -5.14
N HIS A 223 13.22 4.43 -5.06
CA HIS A 223 11.89 4.89 -4.66
C HIS A 223 11.88 5.44 -3.22
N VAL A 224 12.44 4.69 -2.27
CA VAL A 224 12.58 5.14 -0.87
C VAL A 224 13.51 6.35 -0.77
N ALA A 225 14.64 6.34 -1.48
CA ALA A 225 15.58 7.47 -1.47
C ALA A 225 14.95 8.76 -2.03
N TYR A 226 14.11 8.66 -3.07
CA TYR A 226 13.36 9.80 -3.59
C TYR A 226 12.36 10.33 -2.56
N LEU A 227 11.49 9.47 -2.04
CA LEU A 227 10.44 9.87 -1.10
C LEU A 227 11.01 10.42 0.21
N LYS A 228 12.07 9.82 0.74
CA LYS A 228 12.68 10.22 2.01
C LYS A 228 13.68 11.36 1.88
N GLY A 229 14.45 11.40 0.79
CA GLY A 229 15.60 12.27 0.62
C GLY A 229 15.38 13.47 -0.30
N VAL A 230 14.36 13.43 -1.17
CA VAL A 230 14.08 14.50 -2.14
C VAL A 230 12.76 15.20 -1.83
N ARG A 231 11.63 14.48 -1.92
CA ARG A 231 10.29 15.06 -1.69
C ARG A 231 9.31 13.97 -1.28
N TRP A 232 8.54 14.24 -0.22
CA TRP A 232 7.38 13.45 0.13
C TRP A 232 6.25 13.74 -0.87
N ASP A 233 6.08 12.87 -1.86
CA ASP A 233 5.20 13.07 -3.01
C ASP A 233 4.22 11.90 -3.16
N TYR A 234 2.99 12.15 -2.70
CA TYR A 234 1.89 11.17 -2.75
C TYR A 234 1.52 10.79 -4.17
N THR A 235 1.51 11.75 -5.10
CA THR A 235 1.16 11.50 -6.51
C THR A 235 2.19 10.57 -7.14
N TYR A 236 3.48 10.83 -6.93
CA TYR A 236 4.55 9.92 -7.36
C TYR A 236 4.41 8.53 -6.72
N ASN A 237 4.20 8.45 -5.40
CA ASN A 237 4.06 7.17 -4.71
C ASN A 237 2.91 6.33 -5.29
N MET A 238 1.74 6.94 -5.43
CA MET A 238 0.56 6.27 -5.98
C MET A 238 0.78 5.86 -7.44
N THR A 239 1.36 6.74 -8.26
CA THR A 239 1.65 6.43 -9.67
C THR A 239 2.60 5.26 -9.81
N ALA A 240 3.68 5.22 -9.03
CA ALA A 240 4.64 4.12 -9.05
C ALA A 240 3.98 2.79 -8.67
N ASN A 241 3.19 2.76 -7.59
CA ASN A 241 2.48 1.58 -7.14
C ASN A 241 1.43 1.09 -8.15
N VAL A 242 0.66 2.00 -8.74
CA VAL A 242 -0.33 1.67 -9.77
C VAL A 242 0.34 1.05 -11.00
N ILE A 243 1.45 1.61 -11.48
CA ILE A 243 2.17 1.06 -12.64
C ILE A 243 2.67 -0.37 -12.35
N VAL A 244 3.34 -0.57 -11.22
CA VAL A 244 3.87 -1.89 -10.83
C VAL A 244 2.74 -2.90 -10.64
N GLY A 245 1.66 -2.51 -9.95
CA GLY A 245 0.47 -3.33 -9.73
C GLY A 245 -0.26 -3.69 -11.02
N MET A 246 -0.37 -2.75 -11.98
CA MET A 246 -0.96 -3.02 -13.30
C MET A 246 -0.15 -4.07 -14.08
N ILE A 247 1.19 -3.97 -14.08
CA ILE A 247 2.04 -4.97 -14.73
C ILE A 247 1.82 -6.34 -14.09
N GLN A 248 1.82 -6.43 -12.76
CA GLN A 248 1.53 -7.66 -12.03
C GLN A 248 0.15 -8.24 -12.41
N ASN A 249 -0.88 -7.41 -12.44
CA ASN A 249 -2.25 -7.83 -12.77
C ASN A 249 -2.34 -8.38 -14.19
N LEU A 250 -1.74 -7.71 -15.18
CA LEU A 250 -1.70 -8.19 -16.57
C LEU A 250 -0.99 -9.55 -16.67
N MET A 251 0.08 -9.76 -15.90
CA MET A 251 0.78 -11.05 -15.85
C MET A 251 -0.10 -12.16 -15.27
N TRP A 252 -0.88 -11.89 -14.21
CA TRP A 252 -1.81 -12.87 -13.62
C TRP A 252 -2.98 -13.20 -14.54
N LEU A 253 -3.50 -12.22 -15.28
CA LEU A 253 -4.52 -12.44 -16.31
C LEU A 253 -3.98 -13.33 -17.44
N TRP A 254 -2.78 -13.01 -17.94
CA TRP A 254 -2.10 -13.81 -18.97
C TRP A 254 -1.82 -15.24 -18.49
N PHE A 255 -1.34 -15.40 -17.24
CA PHE A 255 -1.12 -16.71 -16.64
C PHE A 255 -2.41 -17.53 -16.58
N SER A 256 -3.47 -16.92 -16.05
CA SER A 256 -4.77 -17.59 -15.86
C SER A 256 -5.35 -18.04 -17.20
N PHE A 257 -5.32 -17.17 -18.21
CA PHE A 257 -5.78 -17.49 -19.57
C PHE A 257 -5.05 -18.70 -20.15
N ASN A 258 -3.71 -18.68 -20.11
CA ASN A 258 -2.90 -19.77 -20.66
C ASN A 258 -3.06 -21.07 -19.88
N LYS A 259 -3.03 -21.01 -18.55
CA LYS A 259 -3.14 -22.19 -17.70
C LYS A 259 -4.53 -22.82 -17.81
N TYR A 260 -5.59 -22.00 -17.91
CA TYR A 260 -6.94 -22.50 -18.16
C TYR A 260 -7.08 -23.13 -19.54
N LYS A 261 -6.54 -22.49 -20.60
CA LYS A 261 -6.56 -23.05 -21.96
C LYS A 261 -5.90 -24.43 -22.04
N GLN A 262 -4.78 -24.61 -21.34
CA GLN A 262 -4.02 -25.86 -21.34
C GLN A 262 -4.64 -26.94 -20.44
N SER A 263 -5.06 -26.59 -19.23
CA SER A 263 -5.47 -27.57 -18.22
C SER A 263 -6.98 -27.80 -18.12
N ARG A 264 -7.79 -26.81 -18.58
CA ARG A 264 -9.25 -26.72 -18.39
C ARG A 264 -9.71 -26.83 -16.94
N ARG A 265 -8.82 -26.58 -15.98
CA ARG A 265 -9.13 -26.67 -14.54
C ARG A 265 -9.65 -25.33 -14.02
N GLY A 266 -10.79 -25.34 -13.34
CA GLY A 266 -11.43 -24.12 -12.82
C GLY A 266 -10.58 -23.30 -11.84
N TRP A 267 -9.65 -23.91 -11.10
CA TRP A 267 -8.78 -23.14 -10.20
C TRP A 267 -7.78 -22.24 -10.95
N ALA A 268 -7.52 -22.51 -12.24
CA ALA A 268 -6.60 -21.71 -13.04
C ALA A 268 -7.12 -20.28 -13.31
N ILE A 269 -8.41 -20.01 -13.13
CA ILE A 269 -9.00 -18.66 -13.26
C ILE A 269 -9.02 -17.88 -11.95
N TRP A 270 -8.65 -18.48 -10.82
CA TRP A 270 -8.66 -17.80 -9.52
C TRP A 270 -7.82 -16.52 -9.49
N PRO A 271 -6.62 -16.44 -10.11
CA PRO A 271 -5.88 -15.17 -10.15
C PRO A 271 -6.61 -14.10 -10.97
N SER A 272 -7.33 -14.45 -12.03
CA SER A 272 -8.17 -13.48 -12.74
C SER A 272 -9.31 -12.95 -11.88
N ILE A 273 -9.93 -13.81 -11.05
CA ILE A 273 -10.94 -13.38 -10.08
C ILE A 273 -10.31 -12.40 -9.07
N VAL A 274 -9.13 -12.73 -8.53
CA VAL A 274 -8.37 -11.85 -7.64
C VAL A 274 -8.10 -10.49 -8.30
N VAL A 275 -7.61 -10.48 -9.54
CA VAL A 275 -7.34 -9.23 -10.28
C VAL A 275 -8.62 -8.41 -10.47
N ALA A 276 -9.72 -9.04 -10.88
CA ALA A 276 -11.01 -8.36 -11.04
C ALA A 276 -11.49 -7.76 -9.71
N SER A 277 -11.43 -8.53 -8.61
CA SER A 277 -11.78 -8.05 -7.27
C SER A 277 -10.92 -6.86 -6.83
N ILE A 278 -9.60 -6.91 -7.01
CA ILE A 278 -8.70 -5.81 -6.62
C ILE A 278 -8.99 -4.56 -7.44
N ILE A 279 -9.20 -4.67 -8.75
CA ILE A 279 -9.54 -3.51 -9.60
C ILE A 279 -10.86 -2.88 -9.17
N THR A 280 -11.89 -3.70 -8.90
CA THR A 280 -13.18 -3.21 -8.42
C THR A 280 -13.06 -2.51 -7.07
N VAL A 281 -12.38 -3.12 -6.10
CA VAL A 281 -12.25 -2.56 -4.76
C VAL A 281 -11.37 -1.30 -4.76
N MET A 282 -10.28 -1.28 -5.54
CA MET A 282 -9.44 -0.09 -5.72
C MET A 282 -10.19 1.05 -6.40
N SER A 283 -11.16 0.76 -7.26
CA SER A 283 -11.99 1.82 -7.87
C SER A 283 -12.88 2.54 -6.86
N LEU A 284 -13.09 1.99 -5.65
CA LEU A 284 -13.84 2.67 -4.59
C LEU A 284 -13.15 3.96 -4.13
N GLU A 285 -11.82 4.00 -4.15
CA GLU A 285 -11.02 5.19 -3.81
C GLU A 285 -11.35 6.40 -4.71
N LEU A 286 -11.87 6.16 -5.92
CA LEU A 286 -12.27 7.24 -6.84
C LEU A 286 -13.49 8.02 -6.35
N PHE A 287 -14.28 7.46 -5.43
CA PHE A 287 -15.44 8.15 -4.89
C PHE A 287 -15.10 9.11 -3.74
N ASP A 288 -13.96 8.90 -3.05
CA ASP A 288 -13.46 9.69 -1.91
C ASP A 288 -14.57 10.43 -1.13
N PHE A 289 -15.42 9.65 -0.44
CA PHE A 289 -16.60 10.17 0.23
C PHE A 289 -16.37 10.38 1.74
N PRO A 290 -17.04 11.38 2.37
CA PRO A 290 -16.93 11.61 3.81
C PRO A 290 -17.46 10.42 4.62
N PRO A 291 -16.90 10.14 5.81
CA PRO A 291 -17.13 8.90 6.52
C PRO A 291 -18.59 8.71 6.90
N LEU A 292 -19.19 7.64 6.38
CA LEU A 292 -20.48 7.12 6.78
C LEU A 292 -20.43 6.72 8.25
N TRP A 293 -21.46 7.14 8.99
CA TRP A 293 -21.55 6.98 10.46
C TRP A 293 -20.34 7.55 11.21
N GLY A 294 -19.59 8.47 10.58
CA GLY A 294 -18.42 9.12 11.15
C GLY A 294 -17.17 8.25 11.23
N ALA A 295 -17.14 7.04 10.67
CA ALA A 295 -15.92 6.22 10.70
C ALA A 295 -15.65 5.40 9.41
N LEU A 296 -16.65 5.11 8.59
CA LEU A 296 -16.51 4.24 7.41
C LEU A 296 -16.44 5.07 6.13
N ASP A 297 -15.33 5.05 5.43
CA ASP A 297 -15.06 5.83 4.21
C ASP A 297 -14.65 4.93 3.03
N ALA A 298 -14.33 5.55 1.88
CA ALA A 298 -13.87 4.84 0.69
C ALA A 298 -12.59 4.04 0.97
N HIS A 299 -11.65 4.62 1.72
CA HIS A 299 -10.37 4.02 2.02
C HIS A 299 -10.52 2.75 2.88
N SER A 300 -11.25 2.81 3.99
CA SER A 300 -11.53 1.64 4.82
C SER A 300 -12.29 0.54 4.05
N LEU A 301 -13.20 0.88 3.14
CA LEU A 301 -13.83 -0.12 2.26
C LEU A 301 -12.82 -0.78 1.30
N TRP A 302 -11.82 -0.05 0.83
CA TRP A 302 -10.72 -0.62 0.06
C TRP A 302 -9.93 -1.64 0.88
N HIS A 303 -9.58 -1.32 2.14
CA HIS A 303 -8.97 -2.29 3.07
C HIS A 303 -9.84 -3.53 3.27
N LEU A 304 -11.14 -3.36 3.53
CA LEU A 304 -12.06 -4.48 3.72
C LEU A 304 -12.11 -5.39 2.47
N GLY A 305 -12.25 -4.79 1.29
CA GLY A 305 -12.41 -5.52 0.03
C GLY A 305 -11.16 -6.27 -0.42
N THR A 306 -9.98 -5.96 0.12
CA THR A 306 -8.72 -6.67 -0.18
C THR A 306 -8.53 -7.95 0.63
N ILE A 307 -9.34 -8.20 1.68
CA ILE A 307 -9.25 -9.41 2.50
C ILE A 307 -9.63 -10.67 1.72
N PRO A 308 -10.83 -10.78 1.08
CA PRO A 308 -11.20 -11.97 0.31
C PRO A 308 -10.22 -12.33 -0.84
N PRO A 309 -9.77 -11.39 -1.70
CA PRO A 309 -8.83 -11.72 -2.77
C PRO A 309 -7.47 -12.19 -2.23
N THR A 310 -7.03 -11.69 -1.07
CA THR A 310 -5.81 -12.17 -0.40
C THR A 310 -5.95 -13.65 -0.02
N ILE A 311 -7.07 -14.03 0.62
CA ILE A 311 -7.34 -15.44 0.96
C ILE A 311 -7.38 -16.32 -0.30
N LEU A 312 -8.07 -15.85 -1.35
CA LEU A 312 -8.18 -16.59 -2.61
C LEU A 312 -6.81 -16.76 -3.29
N MET A 313 -5.95 -15.74 -3.26
CA MET A 313 -4.59 -15.83 -3.79
C MET A 313 -3.78 -16.92 -3.08
N TYR A 314 -3.82 -17.01 -1.75
CA TYR A 314 -3.12 -18.09 -1.03
C TYR A 314 -3.67 -19.48 -1.35
N ASN A 315 -5.00 -19.61 -1.47
CA ASN A 315 -5.62 -20.87 -1.89
C ASN A 315 -5.16 -21.26 -3.30
N PHE A 316 -5.06 -20.28 -4.21
CA PHE A 316 -4.50 -20.48 -5.53
C PHE A 316 -3.04 -20.95 -5.47
N LEU A 317 -2.17 -20.29 -4.71
CA LEU A 317 -0.75 -20.65 -4.61
C LEU A 317 -0.55 -22.09 -4.12
N VAL A 318 -1.35 -22.52 -3.15
CA VAL A 318 -1.35 -23.90 -2.67
C VAL A 318 -1.78 -24.86 -3.78
N LYS A 319 -2.87 -24.56 -4.48
CA LYS A 319 -3.40 -25.42 -5.54
C LYS A 319 -2.44 -25.53 -6.72
N ASP A 320 -1.82 -24.42 -7.08
CA ASP A 320 -0.83 -24.32 -8.15
C ASP A 320 0.45 -25.08 -7.83
N ALA A 321 0.92 -25.03 -6.58
CA ALA A 321 2.05 -25.84 -6.12
C ALA A 321 1.74 -27.35 -6.14
N GLN A 322 0.56 -27.75 -5.66
CA GLN A 322 0.12 -29.15 -5.70
C GLN A 322 0.05 -29.69 -7.13
N ASP A 323 -0.50 -28.90 -8.06
CA ASP A 323 -0.57 -29.25 -9.49
C ASP A 323 0.82 -29.46 -10.11
N ASP A 324 1.77 -28.56 -9.80
CA ASP A 324 3.14 -28.61 -10.29
C ASP A 324 3.91 -29.84 -9.77
N MET A 325 3.73 -30.16 -8.49
CA MET A 325 4.34 -31.36 -7.88
C MET A 325 3.76 -32.64 -8.48
N ALA A 326 2.43 -32.75 -8.58
CA ALA A 326 1.77 -33.93 -9.17
C ALA A 326 2.13 -34.13 -10.65
N GLY A 327 2.31 -33.04 -11.41
CA GLY A 327 2.79 -33.11 -12.79
C GLY A 327 4.23 -33.62 -12.90
N THR A 328 5.09 -33.27 -11.93
CA THR A 328 6.48 -33.73 -11.89
C THR A 328 6.58 -35.22 -11.55
N GLU A 329 5.75 -35.73 -10.65
CA GLU A 329 5.71 -37.15 -10.30
C GLU A 329 5.28 -38.02 -11.48
N ARG A 330 4.25 -37.60 -12.23
CA ARG A 330 3.78 -38.33 -13.43
C ARG A 330 4.82 -38.41 -14.55
N LEU A 331 5.78 -37.48 -14.61
CA LEU A 331 6.87 -37.51 -15.59
C LEU A 331 8.02 -38.42 -15.17
N LYS A 332 8.06 -38.84 -13.89
CA LYS A 332 9.07 -39.75 -13.34
C LYS A 332 8.62 -41.21 -13.29
N SER A 333 7.30 -41.46 -13.32
CA SER A 333 6.67 -42.80 -13.39
C SER A 333 6.57 -43.30 -14.82
#